data_AF-A0A1K0GYF9-F1
#
_entry.id   AF-A0A1K0GYF9-F1
#
_cell.length_a   1.000
_cell.length_b   1.000
_cell.length_c   1.000
_cell.angle_alpha   90.00
_cell.angle_beta   90.00
_cell.angle_gamma   90.00
#
_symmetry.space_group_name_H-M   'P 1'
#
loop_
_entity.id
_entity.type
_entity.pdbx_description
1 polymer ?
#
loop_
_entity_poly.entity_id
_entity_poly.type
_entity_poly.pdbx_seq_one_letter_code
_entity_poly.pdbx_strand_id
1 'polypeptide(L)'
;PTPASAAAPTANDTPRSVLPPRPAASVEPPGHDDHAAPTKSAKASAAPAVAAGFAKAWVRRELPAQQWHAGVARWCEPGFAKLLTTTDPRNLPSTRVTGKPKAVRAPANRSAEYTVATDSGTLSVVLTDWQGTWRVTGNAYEPRP
;
A
#
# COMPACT_ATOMS: atom_id res chain seq x y z
N PRO A 1 2.04 -15.05 79.57
CA PRO A 1 1.28 -14.38 80.65
C PRO A 1 0.88 -12.98 80.16
N THR A 2 -0.44 -12.77 80.04
CA THR A 2 -1.25 -11.54 79.95
C THR A 2 -0.70 -10.28 79.26
N PRO A 3 -1.58 -9.54 78.55
CA PRO A 3 -2.09 -8.32 79.18
C PRO A 3 -3.59 -8.03 78.94
N ALA A 4 -4.17 -7.28 79.90
CA ALA A 4 -5.45 -6.59 79.80
C ALA A 4 -5.27 -5.08 80.01
N SER A 5 -6.18 -4.32 79.41
CA SER A 5 -6.56 -2.90 79.63
C SER A 5 -5.82 -1.74 78.94
N ALA A 6 -6.58 -1.14 78.02
CA ALA A 6 -7.01 0.26 77.94
C ALA A 6 -6.01 1.38 77.59
N ALA A 7 -6.23 2.01 76.41
CA ALA A 7 -6.40 3.46 76.25
C ALA A 7 -6.69 3.82 74.78
N ALA A 8 -7.81 4.50 74.53
CA ALA A 8 -7.94 5.49 73.44
C ALA A 8 -7.51 6.88 73.99
N PRO A 9 -7.42 7.98 73.22
CA PRO A 9 -7.46 8.20 71.76
C PRO A 9 -6.14 8.86 71.27
N THR A 10 -5.83 8.94 69.99
CA THR A 10 -6.04 10.12 69.12
C THR A 10 -5.09 9.92 67.94
N ALA A 11 -5.54 10.11 66.71
CA ALA A 11 -4.85 10.89 65.67
C ALA A 11 -5.29 10.47 64.27
N ASN A 12 -5.63 11.52 63.52
CA ASN A 12 -5.43 11.68 62.10
C ASN A 12 -6.36 10.97 61.10
N ASP A 13 -7.09 11.87 60.43
CA ASP A 13 -7.03 12.06 58.98
C ASP A 13 -7.92 11.15 58.13
N THR A 14 -9.06 11.73 57.78
CA THR A 14 -9.68 11.87 56.45
C THR A 14 -9.43 10.81 55.35
N PRO A 15 -10.41 10.65 54.46
CA PRO A 15 -11.05 9.39 54.12
C PRO A 15 -10.18 8.42 53.30
N ARG A 16 -10.34 7.13 53.63
CA ARG A 16 -9.83 5.97 52.90
C ARG A 16 -10.37 5.94 51.46
N SER A 17 -9.64 6.54 50.52
CA SER A 17 -9.83 6.31 49.09
C SER A 17 -9.60 4.82 48.79
N VAL A 18 -10.67 4.15 48.42
CA VAL A 18 -10.65 2.80 47.88
C VAL A 18 -10.14 2.87 46.44
N LEU A 19 -8.88 2.54 46.21
CA LEU A 19 -8.34 2.28 44.87
C LEU A 19 -8.20 0.76 44.70
N PRO A 20 -8.92 0.12 43.77
CA PRO A 20 -8.67 -1.26 43.40
C PRO A 20 -7.34 -1.40 42.64
N PRO A 21 -6.68 -2.58 42.69
CA PRO A 21 -5.44 -2.83 41.98
C PRO A 21 -5.65 -2.79 40.46
N ARG A 22 -4.78 -2.07 39.77
CA ARG A 22 -4.68 -1.97 38.32
C ARG A 22 -3.85 -3.14 37.77
N PRO A 23 -4.43 -4.02 36.94
CA PRO A 23 -3.76 -4.46 35.71
C PRO A 23 -4.80 -4.56 34.57
N ALA A 24 -4.54 -4.30 33.30
CA ALA A 24 -3.34 -4.09 32.54
C ALA A 24 -3.60 -2.92 31.59
N ALA A 25 -2.52 -2.35 31.06
CA ALA A 25 -2.61 -1.59 29.82
C ALA A 25 -3.14 -2.53 28.72
N SER A 26 -4.46 -2.56 28.54
CA SER A 26 -4.98 -2.75 27.19
C SER A 26 -4.50 -1.52 26.43
N VAL A 27 -3.41 -1.71 25.70
CA VAL A 27 -3.18 -0.96 24.48
C VAL A 27 -4.43 -1.24 23.63
N GLU A 28 -5.45 -0.39 23.78
CA GLU A 28 -6.44 -0.27 22.73
C GLU A 28 -5.61 0.07 21.48
N PRO A 29 -5.63 -0.78 20.44
CA PRO A 29 -5.02 -0.41 19.18
C PRO A 29 -5.61 0.94 18.78
N PRO A 30 -4.79 1.88 18.27
CA PRO A 30 -5.28 3.19 17.87
C PRO A 30 -6.51 3.00 17.00
N GLY A 31 -7.57 3.74 17.36
CA GLY A 31 -8.84 3.72 16.67
C GLY A 31 -8.61 3.55 15.18
N HIS A 32 -9.15 2.45 14.64
CA HIS A 32 -9.39 2.40 13.23
C HIS A 32 -10.39 3.52 13.00
N ASP A 33 -9.90 4.71 12.66
CA ASP A 33 -10.72 5.79 12.14
C ASP A 33 -11.37 5.22 10.87
N ASP A 34 -12.53 4.61 11.07
CA ASP A 34 -13.54 4.24 10.07
C ASP A 34 -14.12 5.53 9.45
N HIS A 35 -13.25 6.45 9.02
CA HIS A 35 -13.61 7.55 8.14
C HIS A 35 -13.38 7.11 6.69
N ALA A 36 -14.09 6.05 6.28
CA ALA A 36 -14.31 5.77 4.87
C ALA A 36 -15.79 5.97 4.55
N ALA A 37 -16.17 7.23 4.32
CA ALA A 37 -17.30 7.51 3.45
C ALA A 37 -17.19 6.61 2.20
N PRO A 38 -18.29 6.05 1.65
CA PRO A 38 -18.24 5.15 0.51
C PRO A 38 -17.96 5.93 -0.78
N THR A 39 -16.83 6.63 -0.85
CA THR A 39 -16.20 6.95 -2.13
C THR A 39 -15.71 5.62 -2.69
N LYS A 40 -16.28 5.20 -3.82
CA LYS A 40 -15.85 4.02 -4.59
C LYS A 40 -14.36 4.13 -4.85
N SER A 41 -13.54 3.66 -3.91
CA SER A 41 -12.09 3.67 -3.99
C SER A 41 -11.67 2.28 -4.43
N ALA A 42 -10.71 2.19 -5.34
CA ALA A 42 -10.22 0.90 -5.80
C ALA A 42 -9.68 0.08 -4.62
N LYS A 43 -10.01 -1.21 -4.60
CA LYS A 43 -9.51 -2.13 -3.56
C LYS A 43 -7.99 -2.14 -3.57
N ALA A 44 -7.35 -1.84 -2.45
CA ALA A 44 -5.90 -1.87 -2.30
C ALA A 44 -5.27 -3.19 -2.79
N SER A 45 -5.92 -4.32 -2.51
CA SER A 45 -5.48 -5.65 -2.94
C SER A 45 -5.47 -5.87 -4.46
N ALA A 46 -6.14 -5.03 -5.24
CA ALA A 46 -6.16 -5.11 -6.71
C ALA A 46 -4.98 -4.38 -7.37
N ALA A 47 -4.36 -3.41 -6.70
CA ALA A 47 -3.22 -2.65 -7.22
C ALA A 47 -2.03 -3.53 -7.69
N PRO A 48 -1.55 -4.53 -6.91
CA PRO A 48 -0.44 -5.37 -7.37
C PRO A 48 -0.79 -6.22 -8.59
N ALA A 49 -2.07 -6.61 -8.75
CA ALA A 49 -2.52 -7.35 -9.92
C ALA A 49 -2.51 -6.48 -11.19
N VAL A 50 -2.91 -5.20 -11.08
CA VAL A 50 -2.82 -4.23 -12.19
C VAL A 50 -1.35 -3.95 -12.54
N ALA A 51 -0.49 -3.73 -11.55
CA ALA A 51 0.94 -3.54 -11.76
C ALA A 51 1.59 -4.75 -12.48
N ALA A 52 1.28 -5.97 -12.01
CA ALA A 52 1.75 -7.20 -12.65
C ALA A 52 1.21 -7.37 -14.06
N GLY A 53 -0.07 -7.04 -14.28
CA GLY A 53 -0.74 -7.12 -15.57
C GLY A 53 -0.15 -6.15 -16.59
N PHE A 54 0.14 -4.92 -16.16
CA PHE A 54 0.84 -3.91 -16.95
C PHE A 54 2.26 -4.35 -17.26
N ALA A 55 3.06 -4.76 -16.27
CA ALA A 55 4.44 -5.20 -16.49
C ALA A 55 4.54 -6.40 -17.43
N LYS A 56 3.61 -7.36 -17.33
CA LYS A 56 3.51 -8.48 -18.28
C LYS A 56 3.15 -8.05 -19.69
N ALA A 57 2.38 -6.99 -19.87
CA ALA A 57 2.09 -6.43 -21.19
C ALA A 57 3.29 -5.62 -21.70
N TRP A 58 3.94 -4.85 -20.83
CA TRP A 58 5.11 -4.02 -21.11
C TRP A 58 6.26 -4.83 -21.70
N VAL A 59 6.62 -5.96 -21.11
CA VAL A 59 7.76 -6.76 -21.60
C VAL A 59 7.50 -7.48 -22.93
N ARG A 60 6.28 -7.47 -23.48
CA ARG A 60 5.93 -8.14 -24.74
C ARG A 60 6.40 -7.39 -25.98
N ARG A 61 7.70 -7.13 -26.06
CA ARG A 61 8.30 -6.42 -27.21
C ARG A 61 8.27 -7.19 -28.53
N GLU A 62 7.97 -8.48 -28.46
CA GLU A 62 7.75 -9.36 -29.62
C GLU A 62 6.44 -9.03 -30.36
N LEU A 63 5.49 -8.34 -29.72
CA LEU A 63 4.25 -7.94 -30.35
C LEU A 63 4.45 -6.72 -31.27
N PRO A 64 3.65 -6.60 -32.35
CA PRO A 64 3.56 -5.37 -33.14
C PRO A 64 3.21 -4.17 -32.25
N ALA A 65 3.75 -2.99 -32.55
CA ALA A 65 3.55 -1.76 -31.78
C ALA A 65 2.09 -1.51 -31.41
N GLN A 66 1.17 -1.57 -32.38
CA GLN A 66 -0.26 -1.37 -32.11
C GLN A 66 -0.86 -2.40 -31.15
N GLN A 67 -0.45 -3.66 -31.24
CA GLN A 67 -0.96 -4.73 -30.37
C GLN A 67 -0.37 -4.63 -28.97
N TRP A 68 0.90 -4.23 -28.86
CA TRP A 68 1.54 -3.92 -27.60
C TRP A 68 0.87 -2.72 -26.92
N HIS A 69 0.65 -1.62 -27.67
CA HIS A 69 -0.06 -0.42 -27.21
C HIS A 69 -1.45 -0.75 -26.68
N ALA A 70 -2.25 -1.53 -27.41
CA ALA A 70 -3.56 -1.97 -26.94
C ALA A 70 -3.47 -2.82 -25.65
N GLY A 71 -2.43 -3.65 -25.54
CA GLY A 71 -2.16 -4.48 -24.37
C GLY A 71 -1.80 -3.68 -23.11
N VAL A 72 -1.03 -2.61 -23.24
CA VAL A 72 -0.68 -1.72 -22.11
C VAL A 72 -1.78 -0.70 -21.82
N ALA A 73 -2.41 -0.13 -22.85
CA ALA A 73 -3.43 0.90 -22.74
C ALA A 73 -4.63 0.46 -21.89
N ARG A 74 -5.02 -0.82 -21.96
CA ARG A 74 -6.14 -1.35 -21.16
C ARG A 74 -5.93 -1.20 -19.64
N TRP A 75 -4.69 -1.13 -19.19
CA TRP A 75 -4.31 -0.97 -17.78
C TRP A 75 -3.98 0.48 -17.42
N CYS A 76 -3.73 1.31 -18.42
CA CYS A 76 -3.35 2.69 -18.26
C CYS A 76 -4.56 3.61 -18.16
N GLU A 77 -4.32 4.78 -17.59
CA GLU A 77 -5.16 5.96 -17.76
C GLU A 77 -5.05 6.45 -19.23
N PRO A 78 -6.11 6.99 -19.85
CA PRO A 78 -6.11 7.35 -21.27
C PRO A 78 -5.05 8.37 -21.69
N GLY A 79 -4.76 9.38 -20.87
CA GLY A 79 -3.66 10.32 -21.09
C GLY A 79 -2.30 9.62 -21.12
N PHE A 80 -2.05 8.75 -20.14
CA PHE A 80 -0.83 7.94 -20.11
C PHE A 80 -0.74 6.94 -21.27
N ALA A 81 -1.85 6.29 -21.62
CA ALA A 81 -1.92 5.39 -22.77
C ALA A 81 -1.52 6.09 -24.07
N LYS A 82 -1.92 7.36 -24.24
CA LYS A 82 -1.54 8.19 -25.40
C LYS A 82 -0.06 8.57 -25.39
N LEU A 83 0.57 8.72 -24.22
CA LEU A 83 2.02 8.87 -24.15
C LEU A 83 2.73 7.58 -24.55
N LEU A 84 2.19 6.41 -24.19
CA LEU A 84 2.80 5.13 -24.56
C LEU A 84 2.73 4.82 -26.05
N THR A 85 1.84 5.43 -26.82
CA THR A 85 1.80 5.20 -28.29
C THR A 85 3.04 5.73 -29.01
N THR A 86 3.79 6.66 -28.41
CA THR A 86 5.07 7.14 -28.94
C THR A 86 6.23 6.22 -28.57
N THR A 87 6.03 5.30 -27.63
CA THR A 87 7.02 4.32 -27.22
C THR A 87 7.01 3.16 -28.20
N ASP A 88 8.17 2.90 -28.83
CA ASP A 88 8.36 1.71 -29.65
C ASP A 88 8.72 0.50 -28.75
N PRO A 89 7.97 -0.62 -28.82
CA PRO A 89 8.27 -1.78 -27.99
C PRO A 89 9.64 -2.40 -28.28
N ARG A 90 10.20 -2.25 -29.49
CA ARG A 90 11.54 -2.76 -29.80
C ARG A 90 12.64 -1.96 -29.13
N ASN A 91 12.37 -0.75 -28.63
CA ASN A 91 13.32 -0.03 -27.80
C ASN A 91 13.35 -0.51 -26.34
N LEU A 92 12.42 -1.38 -25.93
CA LEU A 92 12.40 -1.90 -24.56
C LEU A 92 13.56 -2.87 -24.37
N PRO A 93 14.50 -2.60 -23.43
CA PRO A 93 15.57 -3.55 -23.15
C PRO A 93 15.03 -4.85 -22.54
N SER A 94 14.00 -4.73 -21.70
CA SER A 94 13.38 -5.86 -21.00
C SER A 94 12.47 -6.72 -21.90
N THR A 95 12.75 -8.01 -21.96
CA THR A 95 11.95 -9.01 -22.70
C THR A 95 11.02 -9.83 -21.80
N ARG A 96 11.32 -9.92 -20.50
CA ARG A 96 10.56 -10.76 -19.54
C ARG A 96 10.57 -10.13 -18.15
N VAL A 97 9.52 -10.42 -17.38
CA VAL A 97 9.44 -10.13 -15.94
C VAL A 97 10.11 -11.28 -15.20
N THR A 98 11.11 -10.99 -14.37
CA THR A 98 11.89 -11.98 -13.60
C THR A 98 11.48 -12.06 -12.14
N GLY A 99 10.76 -11.06 -11.63
CA GLY A 99 10.34 -10.99 -10.23
C GLY A 99 8.85 -10.66 -10.02
N LYS A 100 8.40 -10.84 -8.78
CA LYS A 100 7.08 -10.37 -8.33
C LYS A 100 7.07 -8.84 -8.17
N PRO A 101 5.91 -8.18 -8.37
CA PRO A 101 5.78 -6.76 -8.03
C PRO A 101 6.02 -6.57 -6.53
N LYS A 102 6.93 -5.66 -6.19
CA LYS A 102 7.16 -5.17 -4.83
C LYS A 102 6.50 -3.82 -4.69
N ALA A 103 5.72 -3.62 -3.64
CA ALA A 103 5.17 -2.31 -3.31
C ALA A 103 6.32 -1.41 -2.83
N VAL A 104 6.63 -0.37 -3.59
CA VAL A 104 7.50 0.72 -3.12
C VAL A 104 6.68 1.67 -2.28
N ARG A 105 5.47 1.98 -2.77
CA ARG A 105 4.48 2.77 -2.04
C ARG A 105 3.17 1.98 -1.98
N ALA A 106 2.78 1.63 -0.77
CA ALA A 106 1.48 1.01 -0.53
C ALA A 106 0.35 1.92 -1.04
N PRO A 107 -0.78 1.35 -1.48
CA PRO A 107 -1.94 2.11 -1.96
C PRO A 107 -2.49 2.98 -0.83
N ALA A 108 -2.17 4.26 -0.86
CA ALA A 108 -2.56 5.26 0.12
C ALA A 108 -2.90 6.58 -0.60
N ASN A 109 -3.97 7.26 -0.15
CA ASN A 109 -4.48 8.48 -0.79
C ASN A 109 -4.68 8.31 -2.31
N ARG A 110 -5.34 7.22 -2.73
CA ARG A 110 -5.64 6.94 -4.15
C ARG A 110 -4.41 6.81 -5.05
N SER A 111 -3.22 6.59 -4.49
CA SER A 111 -1.97 6.43 -5.25
C SER A 111 -1.15 5.26 -4.70
N ALA A 112 -0.52 4.50 -5.59
CA ALA A 112 0.30 3.35 -5.25
C ALA A 112 1.48 3.26 -6.22
N GLU A 113 2.61 2.69 -5.78
CA GLU A 113 3.77 2.49 -6.64
C GLU A 113 4.35 1.11 -6.41
N TYR A 114 4.64 0.42 -7.51
CA TYR A 114 5.18 -0.92 -7.49
C TYR A 114 6.38 -1.01 -8.42
N THR A 115 7.42 -1.68 -7.95
CA THR A 115 8.57 -2.07 -8.78
C THR A 115 8.47 -3.51 -9.18
N VAL A 116 8.81 -3.80 -10.43
CA VAL A 116 8.82 -5.14 -11.00
C VAL A 116 10.20 -5.40 -11.55
N ALA A 117 10.89 -6.40 -11.01
CA ALA A 117 12.17 -6.83 -11.55
C ALA A 117 11.96 -7.47 -12.93
N THR A 118 12.73 -7.03 -13.91
CA THR A 118 12.78 -7.58 -15.26
C THR A 118 14.16 -8.17 -15.52
N ASP A 119 14.31 -8.83 -16.66
CA ASP A 119 15.58 -9.42 -17.09
C ASP A 119 16.70 -8.36 -17.24
N SER A 120 16.34 -7.16 -17.70
CA SER A 120 17.32 -6.13 -18.06
C SER A 120 17.38 -4.94 -17.08
N GLY A 121 16.59 -4.97 -15.99
CA GLY A 121 16.48 -3.84 -15.07
C GLY A 121 15.29 -3.93 -14.12
N THR A 122 14.82 -2.77 -13.65
CA THR A 122 13.65 -2.66 -12.79
C THR A 122 12.63 -1.71 -13.42
N LEU A 123 11.39 -2.16 -13.54
CA LEU A 123 10.26 -1.36 -14.01
C LEU A 123 9.44 -0.86 -12.81
N SER A 124 9.46 0.44 -12.57
CA SER A 124 8.57 1.12 -11.64
C SER A 124 7.25 1.46 -12.34
N VAL A 125 6.14 1.20 -11.66
CA VAL A 125 4.78 1.41 -12.16
C VAL A 125 4.01 2.20 -11.11
N VAL A 126 3.56 3.39 -11.50
CA VAL A 126 2.73 4.27 -10.67
C VAL A 126 1.28 4.04 -11.02
N LEU A 127 0.48 3.75 -10.01
CA LEU A 127 -0.95 3.53 -10.12
C LEU A 127 -1.71 4.63 -9.37
N THR A 128 -2.80 5.06 -9.96
CA THR A 128 -3.74 6.00 -9.36
C THR A 128 -5.13 5.41 -9.42
N ASP A 129 -5.91 5.61 -8.36
CA ASP A 129 -7.33 5.28 -8.34
C ASP A 129 -8.08 6.25 -9.26
N TRP A 130 -8.61 5.71 -10.36
CA TRP A 130 -9.43 6.41 -11.31
C TRP A 130 -10.87 5.90 -11.19
N GLN A 131 -11.70 6.67 -10.49
CA GLN A 131 -13.13 6.37 -10.30
C GLN A 131 -13.40 4.95 -9.74
N GLY A 132 -12.58 4.48 -8.80
CA GLY A 132 -12.72 3.16 -8.19
C GLY A 132 -11.97 2.04 -8.91
N THR A 133 -11.15 2.35 -9.92
CA THR A 133 -10.29 1.39 -10.62
C THR A 133 -8.84 1.87 -10.63
N TRP A 134 -7.90 1.00 -10.24
CA TRP A 134 -6.48 1.30 -10.37
C TRP A 134 -6.08 1.40 -11.85
N ARG A 135 -5.49 2.52 -12.23
CA ARG A 135 -4.96 2.77 -13.57
C ARG A 135 -3.49 3.16 -13.46
N VAL A 136 -2.69 2.67 -14.40
CA VAL A 136 -1.30 3.09 -14.52
C VAL A 136 -1.26 4.50 -15.09
N THR A 137 -0.66 5.42 -14.34
CA THR A 137 -0.52 6.83 -14.70
C THR A 137 0.93 7.20 -15.01
N GLY A 138 1.88 6.34 -14.61
CA GLY A 138 3.29 6.51 -14.86
C GLY A 138 4.02 5.17 -14.89
N ASN A 139 5.09 5.12 -15.67
CA ASN A 139 6.10 4.08 -15.56
C ASN A 139 7.47 4.73 -15.63
N ALA A 140 8.42 4.16 -14.91
CA ALA A 140 9.82 4.54 -15.01
C ALA A 140 10.64 3.25 -15.13
N TYR A 141 11.57 3.23 -16.06
CA TYR A 141 12.45 2.09 -16.26
C TYR A 141 13.86 2.45 -15.84
N GLU A 142 14.42 1.69 -14.91
CA GLU A 142 15.80 1.79 -14.48
C GLU A 142 16.59 0.61 -15.06
N PRO A 143 17.52 0.84 -16.01
CA PRO A 143 18.41 -0.21 -16.50
C PRO A 143 19.39 -0.62 -15.39
N ARG A 144 19.67 -1.93 -15.30
CA ARG A 144 20.72 -2.41 -14.41
C ARG A 144 22.10 -2.00 -14.97
N PRO A 145 23.02 -1.47 -14.14
CA PRO A 145 24.38 -1.11 -14.56
C PRO A 145 25.24 -2.32 -14.90
#